data_AF-A0A7R9LHY4-F1
#
_entry.id   AF-A0A7R9LHY4-F1
#
_cell.length_a   1.000
_cell.length_b   1.000
_cell.length_c   1.000
_cell.angle_alpha   90.00
_cell.angle_beta   90.00
_cell.angle_gamma   90.00
#
_symmetry.space_group_name_H-M   'P 1'
#
loop_
_entity.id
_entity.type
_entity.pdbx_description
1 polymer ?
#
loop_
_entity_poly.entity_id
_entity_poly.type
_entity_poly.pdbx_seq_one_letter_code
_entity_poly.pdbx_strand_id
1 'polypeptide(L)'
;MKGNFKEDMEEEKQLYFWGSISKKFLKTKQTNKNIKRIIGYTKEGGPGSGKGTQCDRIVKQYGFTHLSTGDLLRDEVASGSELGKKLNEVMKSGKLVSNEQVLALLKNAVQKKSSTSKGFLIDGYPRQV
;
A
#
# COMPACT_ATOMS: atom_id res chain seq x y z
N MET A 1 -11.06 0.35 20.12
CA MET A 1 -10.14 -0.78 19.91
C MET A 1 -9.81 -1.37 21.26
N LYS A 2 -10.16 -2.64 21.44
CA LYS A 2 -9.89 -3.47 22.61
C LYS A 2 -9.18 -4.72 22.06
N GLY A 3 -7.86 -4.84 22.21
CA GLY A 3 -7.18 -6.11 21.94
C GLY A 3 -6.22 -6.12 20.75
N ASN A 4 -5.73 -7.33 20.47
CA ASN A 4 -4.58 -7.66 19.63
C ASN A 4 -4.78 -7.19 18.18
N PHE A 5 -3.69 -6.83 17.47
CA PHE A 5 -3.69 -6.40 16.06
C PHE A 5 -4.59 -7.24 15.14
N LYS A 6 -4.66 -8.55 15.38
CA LYS A 6 -5.49 -9.46 14.59
C LYS A 6 -6.98 -9.25 14.80
N GLU A 7 -7.40 -8.99 16.04
CA GLU A 7 -8.79 -8.71 16.43
C GLU A 7 -9.21 -7.34 15.91
N ASP A 8 -8.36 -6.31 16.08
CA ASP A 8 -8.60 -4.97 15.56
C ASP A 8 -8.81 -4.97 14.02
N MET A 9 -8.08 -5.81 13.29
CA MET A 9 -8.19 -5.89 11.81
C MET A 9 -9.34 -6.79 11.32
N GLU A 10 -9.75 -7.78 12.12
CA GLU A 10 -10.95 -8.58 11.86
C GLU A 10 -12.23 -7.78 12.16
N GLU A 11 -12.25 -7.01 13.25
CA GLU A 11 -13.35 -6.10 13.61
C GLU A 11 -13.57 -5.04 12.51
N GLU A 12 -12.49 -4.56 11.89
CA GLU A 12 -12.56 -3.61 10.78
C GLU A 12 -12.82 -4.28 9.40
N LYS A 13 -13.01 -5.60 9.32
CA LYS A 13 -13.19 -6.38 8.07
C LYS A 13 -12.03 -6.26 7.06
N GLN A 14 -10.83 -5.90 7.51
CA GLN A 14 -9.65 -5.64 6.65
C GLN A 14 -8.78 -6.88 6.41
N LEU A 15 -9.07 -8.00 7.07
CA LEU A 15 -8.18 -9.17 7.11
C LEU A 15 -8.18 -10.04 5.83
N TYR A 16 -9.21 -9.95 4.97
CA TYR A 16 -9.43 -10.91 3.89
C TYR A 16 -8.45 -10.80 2.70
N PHE A 17 -7.66 -9.72 2.61
CA PHE A 17 -6.74 -9.50 1.50
C PHE A 17 -5.25 -9.79 1.84
N TRP A 18 -4.99 -10.27 3.05
CA TRP A 18 -3.64 -10.52 3.59
C TRP A 18 -2.87 -11.66 2.89
N GLY A 19 -3.55 -12.75 2.53
CA GLY A 19 -2.90 -13.97 2.04
C GLY A 19 -2.27 -13.85 0.64
N SER A 20 -2.85 -13.03 -0.24
CA SER A 20 -2.43 -12.93 -1.64
C SER A 20 -1.38 -11.85 -1.88
N ILE A 21 -1.48 -10.68 -1.22
CA ILE A 21 -0.44 -9.64 -1.30
C ILE A 21 0.85 -10.13 -0.67
N SER A 22 0.78 -10.68 0.55
CA SER A 22 1.96 -11.13 1.28
C SER A 22 2.75 -12.18 0.48
N LYS A 23 2.08 -13.16 -0.16
CA LYS A 23 2.74 -14.13 -1.04
C LYS A 23 3.39 -13.49 -2.27
N LYS A 24 2.79 -12.48 -2.90
CA LYS A 24 3.37 -11.76 -4.05
C LYS A 24 4.55 -10.86 -3.66
N PHE A 25 4.52 -10.27 -2.47
CA PHE A 25 5.63 -9.44 -1.95
C PHE A 25 6.77 -10.28 -1.36
N LEU A 26 6.47 -11.26 -0.51
CA LEU A 26 7.44 -12.07 0.26
C LEU A 26 8.17 -13.13 -0.60
N LYS A 27 7.66 -13.51 -1.78
CA LYS A 27 8.38 -14.42 -2.70
C LYS A 27 9.61 -13.78 -3.35
N THR A 28 9.78 -12.46 -3.26
CA THR A 28 10.97 -11.81 -3.83
C THR A 28 12.15 -11.88 -2.85
N LYS A 29 13.27 -12.48 -3.30
CA LYS A 29 14.53 -12.69 -2.56
C LYS A 29 15.18 -11.41 -1.96
N GLN A 30 14.57 -10.26 -2.13
CA GLN A 30 15.12 -8.93 -1.86
C GLN A 30 14.30 -8.13 -0.83
N THR A 31 13.37 -8.79 -0.13
CA THR A 31 12.70 -8.21 1.03
C THR A 31 13.51 -8.52 2.29
N ASN A 32 13.81 -7.48 3.07
CA ASN A 32 14.58 -7.59 4.30
C ASN A 32 13.84 -8.54 5.26
N LYS A 33 14.53 -9.53 5.85
CA LYS A 33 13.94 -10.53 6.78
C LYS A 33 13.24 -9.89 8.01
N ASN A 34 13.45 -8.60 8.22
CA ASN A 34 12.86 -7.80 9.30
C ASN A 34 11.49 -7.19 8.97
N ILE A 35 11.00 -7.26 7.72
CA ILE A 35 9.64 -6.78 7.38
C ILE A 35 8.63 -7.83 7.86
N LYS A 36 8.05 -7.60 9.05
CA LYS A 36 7.17 -8.58 9.68
C LYS A 36 5.72 -8.50 9.18
N ARG A 37 5.24 -7.33 8.69
CA ARG A 37 3.81 -7.12 8.38
C ARG A 37 3.56 -6.14 7.21
N ILE A 38 2.70 -6.50 6.25
CA ILE A 38 2.23 -5.62 5.15
C ILE A 38 0.72 -5.77 5.03
N ILE A 39 -0.05 -4.73 5.38
CA ILE A 39 -1.50 -4.68 5.24
C ILE A 39 -1.84 -4.01 3.92
N GLY A 40 -2.71 -4.61 3.11
CA GLY A 40 -3.37 -3.93 2.00
C GLY A 40 -4.73 -3.45 2.44
N TYR A 41 -5.01 -2.17 2.22
CA TYR A 41 -6.27 -1.51 2.46
C TYR A 41 -6.83 -1.05 1.12
N THR A 42 -7.91 -1.70 0.67
CA THR A 42 -8.59 -1.36 -0.59
C THR A 42 -9.80 -0.47 -0.31
N LYS A 43 -10.10 0.40 -1.27
CA LYS A 43 -11.15 1.41 -1.16
C LYS A 43 -12.56 0.80 -1.23
N GLU A 44 -13.01 0.11 -0.18
CA GLU A 44 -14.42 -0.24 0.00
C GLU A 44 -15.18 0.89 0.72
N GLY A 45 -15.15 2.09 0.17
CA GLY A 45 -16.09 3.12 0.62
C GLY A 45 -15.86 4.47 0.01
N GLY A 46 -16.96 5.18 -0.16
CA GLY A 46 -17.02 6.49 -0.80
C GLY A 46 -16.25 7.57 -0.04
N PRO A 47 -16.13 8.76 -0.65
CA PRO A 47 -15.66 9.97 0.02
C PRO A 47 -16.37 10.16 1.37
N GLY A 48 -15.64 10.50 2.43
CA GLY A 48 -16.20 10.73 3.78
C GLY A 48 -16.38 9.49 4.66
N SER A 49 -16.03 8.29 4.19
CA SER A 49 -16.14 7.03 4.98
C SER A 49 -15.11 6.87 6.12
N GLY A 50 -14.32 7.91 6.44
CA GLY A 50 -13.39 7.90 7.59
C GLY A 50 -12.12 7.08 7.42
N LYS A 51 -11.78 6.63 6.20
CA LYS A 51 -10.65 5.73 5.93
C LYS A 51 -9.29 6.33 6.24
N GLY A 52 -9.04 7.57 5.81
CA GLY A 52 -7.79 8.26 6.12
C GLY A 52 -7.56 8.31 7.63
N THR A 53 -8.62 8.63 8.39
CA THR A 53 -8.61 8.61 9.86
C THR A 53 -8.32 7.23 10.43
N GLN A 54 -8.80 6.14 9.83
CA GLN A 54 -8.47 4.77 10.23
C GLN A 54 -7.01 4.44 9.93
N CYS A 55 -6.53 4.74 8.72
CA CYS A 55 -5.14 4.52 8.33
C CYS A 55 -4.17 5.25 9.25
N ASP A 56 -4.43 6.52 9.57
CA ASP A 56 -3.61 7.32 10.47
C ASP A 56 -3.58 6.75 11.89
N ARG A 57 -4.72 6.23 12.37
CA ARG A 57 -4.80 5.55 13.68
C ARG A 57 -3.97 4.27 13.71
N ILE A 58 -4.11 3.42 12.69
CA ILE A 58 -3.34 2.16 12.56
C ILE A 58 -1.84 2.45 12.51
N VAL A 59 -1.44 3.42 11.69
CA VAL A 59 -0.04 3.87 11.55
C VAL A 59 0.51 4.33 12.89
N LYS A 60 -0.22 5.18 13.62
CA LYS A 60 0.20 5.71 14.91
C LYS A 60 0.28 4.64 16.00
N GLN A 61 -0.69 3.72 16.04
CA GLN A 61 -0.77 2.67 17.06
C GLN A 61 0.27 1.57 16.86
N TYR A 62 0.52 1.17 15.61
CA TYR A 62 1.38 0.02 15.29
C TYR A 62 2.78 0.41 14.78
N GLY A 63 3.04 1.71 14.58
CA GLY A 63 4.32 2.21 14.05
C GLY A 63 4.55 1.79 12.60
N PHE A 64 3.47 1.71 11.81
CA PHE A 64 3.54 1.28 10.42
C PHE A 64 3.87 2.45 9.51
N THR A 65 4.46 2.16 8.36
CA THR A 65 4.63 3.12 7.29
C THR A 65 3.43 3.08 6.37
N HIS A 66 2.75 4.22 6.23
CA HIS A 66 1.70 4.38 5.23
C HIS A 66 2.30 4.53 3.83
N LEU A 67 1.76 3.79 2.87
CA LEU A 67 2.09 3.85 1.44
C LEU A 67 0.78 3.97 0.64
N SER A 68 0.46 5.16 0.17
CA SER A 68 -0.63 5.35 -0.79
C SER A 68 -0.15 5.09 -2.20
N THR A 69 -0.83 4.22 -2.94
CA THR A 69 -0.52 4.03 -4.37
C THR A 69 -0.78 5.31 -5.18
N GLY A 70 -1.70 6.17 -4.73
CA GLY A 70 -1.98 7.45 -5.36
C GLY A 70 -0.79 8.39 -5.28
N ASP A 71 -0.20 8.50 -4.09
CA ASP A 71 1.00 9.31 -3.86
C ASP A 71 2.19 8.76 -4.62
N LEU A 72 2.43 7.44 -4.54
CA LEU A 72 3.55 6.82 -5.26
C LEU A 72 3.50 7.04 -6.78
N LEU A 73 2.30 7.03 -7.38
CA LEU A 73 2.16 7.36 -8.80
C LEU A 73 2.44 8.83 -9.09
N ARG A 74 1.90 9.75 -8.27
CA ARG A 74 2.14 11.19 -8.43
C ARG A 74 3.61 11.55 -8.25
N ASP A 75 4.27 10.94 -7.27
CA ASP A 75 5.70 11.12 -7.00
C ASP A 75 6.55 10.61 -8.17
N GLU A 76 6.23 9.44 -8.72
CA GLU A 76 6.94 8.91 -9.88
C GLU A 76 6.74 9.79 -11.12
N VAL A 77 5.52 10.30 -11.35
CA VAL A 77 5.23 11.27 -12.41
C VAL A 77 6.04 12.56 -12.21
N ALA A 78 6.09 13.07 -10.97
CA ALA A 78 6.83 14.28 -10.62
C ALA A 78 8.35 14.12 -10.76
N SER A 79 8.88 12.90 -10.63
CA SER A 79 10.31 12.61 -10.81
C SER A 79 10.81 12.86 -12.23
N GLY A 80 9.92 12.89 -13.22
CA GLY A 80 10.28 13.04 -14.64
C GLY A 80 11.00 11.82 -15.24
N SER A 81 11.06 10.69 -14.52
CA SER A 81 11.65 9.45 -15.00
C SER A 81 10.95 8.94 -16.27
N GLU A 82 11.60 8.08 -17.05
CA GLU A 82 10.97 7.43 -18.21
C GLU A 82 9.71 6.63 -17.82
N LEU A 83 9.69 6.06 -16.60
CA LEU A 83 8.50 5.44 -16.05
C LEU A 83 7.43 6.48 -15.71
N GLY A 84 7.82 7.58 -15.05
CA GLY A 84 6.96 8.71 -14.70
C GLY A 84 6.26 9.33 -15.91
N LYS A 85 6.97 9.50 -17.03
CA LYS A 85 6.40 9.99 -18.30
C LYS A 85 5.30 9.06 -18.81
N LYS A 86 5.57 7.75 -18.87
CA LYS A 86 4.57 6.74 -19.29
C LYS A 86 3.37 6.71 -18.36
N LEU A 87 3.59 6.80 -17.04
CA LEU A 87 2.50 6.86 -16.05
C LEU A 87 1.66 8.12 -16.22
N ASN A 88 2.29 9.26 -16.51
CA ASN A 88 1.60 10.53 -16.74
C ASN A 88 0.67 10.43 -17.95
N GLU A 89 1.09 9.80 -19.05
CA GLU A 89 0.25 9.57 -20.23
C GLU A 89 -0.97 8.70 -19.90
N VAL A 90 -0.75 7.59 -19.18
CA VAL A 90 -1.84 6.69 -18.75
C VAL A 90 -2.84 7.45 -17.87
N MET A 91 -2.35 8.17 -16.87
CA MET A 91 -3.19 8.95 -15.94
C MET A 91 -3.96 10.07 -16.65
N LYS A 92 -3.33 10.79 -17.58
CA LYS A 92 -3.97 11.85 -18.39
C LYS A 92 -5.05 11.30 -19.33
N SER A 93 -4.86 10.07 -19.83
CA SER A 93 -5.85 9.40 -20.68
C SER A 93 -7.07 8.85 -19.92
N GLY A 94 -7.14 9.06 -18.59
CA GLY A 94 -8.20 8.52 -17.74
C GLY A 94 -8.15 7.00 -17.56
N LYS A 95 -7.09 6.34 -18.06
CA LYS A 95 -6.88 4.90 -17.92
C LYS A 95 -6.28 4.58 -16.57
N LEU A 96 -6.58 3.38 -16.07
CA LEU A 96 -5.97 2.87 -14.85
C LEU A 96 -4.56 2.35 -15.13
N VAL A 97 -3.63 2.70 -14.25
CA VAL A 97 -2.27 2.15 -14.24
C VAL A 97 -2.35 0.66 -13.89
N SER A 98 -1.56 -0.17 -14.57
CA SER A 98 -1.63 -1.63 -14.38
C SER A 98 -1.20 -2.02 -12.96
N ASN A 99 -1.80 -3.09 -12.42
CA ASN A 99 -1.44 -3.61 -11.10
C ASN A 99 0.05 -3.98 -11.01
N GLU A 100 0.67 -4.40 -12.11
CA GLU A 100 2.11 -4.72 -12.16
C GLU A 100 3.00 -3.48 -11.98
N GLN A 101 2.65 -2.37 -12.63
CA GLN A 101 3.36 -1.10 -12.47
C GLN A 101 3.23 -0.58 -11.04
N VAL A 102 2.01 -0.62 -10.48
CA VAL A 102 1.78 -0.21 -9.08
C VAL A 102 2.55 -1.12 -8.11
N LEU A 103 2.60 -2.43 -8.36
CA LEU A 103 3.35 -3.38 -7.56
C LEU A 103 4.86 -3.08 -7.59
N ALA A 104 5.42 -2.69 -8.73
CA ALA A 104 6.82 -2.31 -8.84
C ALA A 104 7.14 -1.06 -7.99
N LEU A 105 6.29 -0.03 -8.05
CA LEU A 105 6.45 1.19 -7.23
C LEU A 105 6.36 0.88 -5.74
N LEU A 106 5.39 0.07 -5.34
CA LEU A 106 5.24 -0.35 -3.95
C LEU A 106 6.45 -1.13 -3.45
N LYS A 107 7.02 -2.04 -4.26
CA LYS A 107 8.24 -2.78 -3.90
C LYS A 107 9.41 -1.83 -3.63
N ASN A 108 9.62 -0.84 -4.50
CA ASN A 108 10.68 0.14 -4.33
C ASN A 108 10.47 0.97 -3.05
N ALA A 109 9.23 1.41 -2.79
CA ALA A 109 8.89 2.18 -1.60
C ALA A 109 9.07 1.37 -0.30
N VAL A 110 8.65 0.11 -0.31
CA VAL A 110 8.84 -0.83 0.81
C VAL A 110 10.33 -1.06 1.06
N GLN A 111 11.13 -1.29 0.02
CA GLN A 111 12.59 -1.49 0.16
C GLN A 111 13.26 -0.26 0.78
N LYS A 112 12.99 0.95 0.26
CA LYS A 112 13.54 2.21 0.77
C LYS A 112 13.26 2.44 2.26
N LYS A 113 12.09 2.03 2.73
CA LYS A 113 11.63 2.24 4.11
C LYS A 113 11.77 0.99 5.00
N SER A 114 12.31 -0.11 4.47
CA SER A 114 12.35 -1.41 5.16
C SER A 114 13.27 -1.44 6.38
N SER A 115 14.29 -0.58 6.42
CA SER A 115 15.25 -0.49 7.53
C SER A 115 14.68 0.18 8.77
N THR A 116 13.66 1.04 8.62
CA THR A 116 13.10 1.86 9.70
C THR A 116 11.65 1.53 10.04
N SER A 117 10.94 0.85 9.14
CA SER A 117 9.53 0.54 9.29
C SER A 117 9.28 -0.77 10.06
N LYS A 118 8.31 -0.77 10.98
CA LYS A 118 7.83 -1.98 11.69
C LYS A 118 6.82 -2.80 10.88
N GLY A 119 6.28 -2.21 9.82
CA GLY A 119 5.28 -2.80 8.94
C GLY A 119 4.72 -1.78 7.97
N PHE A 120 4.01 -2.21 6.94
CA PHE A 120 3.49 -1.31 5.91
C PHE A 120 1.97 -1.36 5.87
N LEU A 121 1.34 -0.21 5.69
CA LEU A 121 -0.07 -0.08 5.37
C LEU A 121 -0.16 0.47 3.95
N ILE A 122 -0.71 -0.30 3.02
CA ILE A 122 -0.79 0.04 1.61
C ILE A 122 -2.23 0.46 1.30
N ASP A 123 -2.46 1.73 0.99
CA ASP A 123 -3.77 2.24 0.58
C ASP A 123 -3.90 2.25 -0.95
N GLY A 124 -5.00 1.70 -1.46
CA GLY A 124 -5.36 1.74 -2.87
C GLY A 124 -4.68 0.68 -3.74
N TYR A 125 -4.37 -0.51 -3.18
CA TYR A 125 -3.90 -1.66 -3.94
C TYR A 125 -4.61 -2.97 -3.54
N PRO A 126 -5.05 -3.80 -4.50
CA PRO A 126 -5.06 -3.56 -5.95
C PRO A 126 -6.12 -2.52 -6.34
N ARG A 127 -5.93 -1.85 -7.48
CA ARG A 127 -6.91 -0.86 -7.99
C ARG A 127 -8.07 -1.51 -8.74
N GLN A 128 -8.00 -2.81 -9.01
CA GLN A 128 -9.05 -3.65 -9.59
C GLN A 128 -9.02 -5.02 -8.90
N VAL A 129 -10.20 -5.51 -8.54
CA VAL A 129 -10.48 -6.91 -8.17
C VAL A 129 -11.01 -7.66 -9.39
#